data_AF-A0A6A6W738-F1
#
_entry.id   AF-A0A6A6W738-F1
#
_cell.length_a   1.000
_cell.length_b   1.000
_cell.length_c   1.000
_cell.angle_alpha   90.00
_cell.angle_beta   90.00
_cell.angle_gamma   90.00
#
_symmetry.space_group_name_H-M   'P 1'
#
loop_
_entity.id
_entity.type
_entity.pdbx_description
1 polymer ?
#
loop_
_entity_poly.entity_id
_entity_poly.type
_entity_poly.pdbx_seq_one_letter_code
_entity_poly.pdbx_strand_id
1 'polypeptide(L)'
;MTVPSMTLFTWPEGLFPRRVTLYLKAKNIPPHILDAHLKIVDYKLDLSTGGIVSVHEPVPEKPAGSWPCMVVHAAEPGEQDVVIHESMSILEYLEDVFHDHGRALSGSDARARAHDSYYK
;
A
#
# COMPACT_ATOMS: atom_id res chain seq x y z
N MET A 1 -2.69 -9.61 17.52
CA MET A 1 -3.24 -10.05 16.22
C MET A 1 -2.06 -10.41 15.33
N THR A 2 -2.13 -11.50 14.59
CA THR A 2 -1.15 -11.82 13.55
C THR A 2 -1.30 -10.82 12.41
N VAL A 3 -0.20 -10.19 11.99
CA VAL A 3 -0.22 -9.27 10.85
C VAL A 3 -0.44 -10.10 9.57
N PRO A 4 -1.48 -9.80 8.77
CA PRO A 4 -1.78 -10.58 7.58
C PRO A 4 -0.71 -10.37 6.50
N SER A 5 -0.54 -11.36 5.64
CA SER A 5 0.28 -11.23 4.43
C SER A 5 -0.45 -10.34 3.42
N MET A 6 0.28 -9.46 2.75
CA MET A 6 -0.27 -8.48 1.82
C MET A 6 0.58 -8.38 0.56
N THR A 7 -0.06 -8.10 -0.57
CA THR A 7 0.61 -7.70 -1.82
C THR A 7 0.11 -6.34 -2.28
N LEU A 8 0.99 -5.35 -2.37
CA LEU A 8 0.70 -4.03 -2.91
C LEU A 8 1.18 -3.94 -4.36
N PHE A 9 0.26 -3.67 -5.27
CA PHE A 9 0.54 -3.38 -6.67
C PHE A 9 0.54 -1.87 -6.86
N THR A 10 1.67 -1.31 -7.27
CA THR A 10 1.84 0.14 -7.37
C THR A 10 2.54 0.54 -8.67
N TRP A 11 2.23 1.75 -9.12
CA TRP A 11 2.92 2.43 -10.21
C TRP A 11 3.41 3.79 -9.67
N PRO A 12 4.62 3.86 -9.09
CA PRO A 12 5.06 5.00 -8.26
C PRO A 12 5.02 6.37 -8.94
N GLU A 13 5.10 6.44 -10.28
CA GLU A 13 4.99 7.70 -11.03
C GLU A 13 3.53 8.19 -11.15
N GLY A 14 2.54 7.32 -10.96
CA GLY A 14 1.13 7.69 -10.93
C GLY A 14 0.77 8.50 -9.68
N LEU A 15 -0.15 9.47 -9.79
CA LEU A 15 -0.52 10.36 -8.68
C LEU A 15 -1.01 9.64 -7.42
N PHE A 16 -1.98 8.73 -7.57
CA PHE A 16 -2.57 8.00 -6.43
C PHE A 16 -1.63 6.92 -5.86
N PRO A 17 -0.94 6.10 -6.68
CA PRO A 17 0.03 5.15 -6.15
C PRO A 17 1.21 5.84 -5.44
N ARG A 18 1.65 7.00 -5.94
CA ARG A 18 2.70 7.80 -5.32
C ARG A 18 2.38 8.14 -3.87
N ARG A 19 1.12 8.39 -3.52
CA ARG A 19 0.71 8.64 -2.12
C ARG A 19 1.02 7.44 -1.21
N VAL A 20 0.74 6.22 -1.65
CA VAL A 20 1.05 5.00 -0.87
C VAL A 20 2.57 4.79 -0.77
N THR A 21 3.30 5.00 -1.86
CA THR A 21 4.77 4.94 -1.86
C THR A 21 5.40 5.98 -0.91
N LEU A 22 4.88 7.21 -0.89
CA LEU A 22 5.34 8.26 0.01
C LEU A 22 5.00 7.94 1.46
N TYR A 23 3.80 7.40 1.72
CA TYR A 23 3.41 6.94 3.05
C TYR A 23 4.38 5.89 3.58
N LEU A 24 4.69 4.83 2.81
CA LEU A 24 5.61 3.77 3.26
C LEU A 24 6.99 4.32 3.62
N LYS A 25 7.50 5.28 2.83
CA LYS A 25 8.75 5.99 3.11
C LYS A 25 8.67 6.85 4.37
N ALA A 26 7.58 7.60 4.54
CA ALA A 26 7.39 8.49 5.68
C ALA A 26 7.16 7.72 7.00
N LYS A 27 6.42 6.61 6.93
CA LYS A 27 6.11 5.72 8.05
C LYS A 27 7.39 5.11 8.59
N ASN A 28 8.38 4.85 7.72
CA ASN A 28 9.71 4.38 8.12
C ASN A 28 9.63 3.11 8.99
N ILE A 29 8.81 2.16 8.56
CA ILE A 29 8.68 0.83 9.16
C ILE A 29 10.04 0.11 8.99
N PRO A 30 10.57 -0.57 10.03
CA PRO A 30 11.78 -1.35 9.89
C PRO A 30 11.66 -2.36 8.73
N PRO A 31 12.64 -2.44 7.80
CA PRO A 31 12.52 -3.26 6.59
C PRO A 31 12.17 -4.72 6.87
N HIS A 32 12.79 -5.34 7.89
CA HIS A 32 12.51 -6.73 8.26
C HIS A 32 11.07 -7.00 8.71
N ILE A 33 10.38 -6.00 9.25
CA ILE A 33 8.95 -6.11 9.61
C ILE A 33 8.10 -5.92 8.35
N LEU A 34 8.43 -4.91 7.55
CA LEU A 34 7.70 -4.63 6.32
C LEU A 34 7.77 -5.81 5.35
N ASP A 35 8.96 -6.35 5.10
CA ASP A 35 9.22 -7.44 4.15
C ASP A 35 8.61 -8.77 4.61
N ALA A 36 8.38 -8.95 5.91
CA ALA A 36 7.71 -10.12 6.46
C ALA A 36 6.20 -10.15 6.16
N HIS A 37 5.60 -9.00 5.86
CA HIS A 37 4.15 -8.85 5.78
C HIS A 37 3.65 -8.21 4.48
N LEU A 38 4.47 -7.41 3.80
CA LEU A 38 4.08 -6.66 2.61
C LEU A 38 5.04 -6.92 1.45
N LYS A 39 4.54 -7.62 0.43
CA LYS A 39 5.20 -7.71 -0.87
C LYS A 39 4.79 -6.52 -1.73
N ILE A 40 5.76 -5.74 -2.20
CA ILE A 40 5.50 -4.65 -3.15
C ILE A 40 5.81 -5.14 -4.56
N VAL A 41 4.86 -4.99 -5.47
CA VAL A 41 4.99 -5.28 -6.90
C VAL A 41 4.91 -3.95 -7.65
N ASP A 42 6.05 -3.50 -8.15
CA ASP A 42 6.17 -2.25 -8.86
C ASP A 42 5.85 -2.41 -10.35
N TYR A 43 5.21 -1.40 -10.90
CA TYR A 43 4.93 -1.24 -12.32
C TYR A 43 5.46 0.11 -12.79
N LYS A 44 5.70 0.24 -14.09
CA LYS A 44 6.17 1.46 -14.73
C LYS A 44 5.41 1.72 -16.02
N LEU A 45 5.36 2.97 -16.45
CA LEU A 45 4.91 3.33 -17.78
C LEU A 45 5.98 2.94 -18.80
N ASP A 46 5.64 2.03 -19.70
CA ASP A 46 6.42 1.76 -20.89
C ASP A 46 6.06 2.79 -21.97
N LEU A 47 7.00 3.70 -22.24
CA LEU A 47 6.80 4.76 -23.23
C LEU A 47 6.71 4.25 -24.67
N SER A 48 7.21 3.05 -24.95
CA SER A 48 7.15 2.46 -26.29
C SER A 48 5.75 1.93 -26.62
N THR A 49 5.06 1.37 -25.63
CA THR A 49 3.71 0.81 -25.77
C THR A 49 2.62 1.74 -25.25
N GLY A 50 2.98 2.76 -24.46
CA GLY A 50 2.05 3.61 -23.72
C GLY A 50 1.35 2.89 -22.57
N GLY A 51 1.71 1.64 -22.28
CA GLY A 51 1.08 0.78 -21.29
C GLY A 51 1.80 0.79 -19.94
N ILE A 52 1.09 0.39 -18.89
CA ILE A 52 1.69 0.13 -17.58
C ILE A 52 2.14 -1.34 -17.55
N VAL A 53 3.44 -1.57 -17.33
CA VAL A 53 4.06 -2.90 -17.34
C VAL A 53 4.74 -3.21 -16.01
N SER A 54 4.73 -4.48 -15.60
CA SER A 54 5.42 -4.94 -14.39
C SER A 54 6.94 -4.75 -14.53
N VAL A 55 7.62 -4.40 -13.44
CA VAL A 55 9.09 -4.44 -13.39
C VAL A 55 9.64 -5.80 -12.97
N HIS A 56 8.76 -6.71 -12.52
CA HIS A 56 9.09 -8.04 -12.03
C HIS A 56 8.80 -9.13 -13.06
N GLU A 57 9.65 -10.16 -13.06
CA GLU A 57 9.53 -11.39 -13.84
C GLU A 57 9.59 -12.61 -12.90
N PRO A 58 8.64 -13.58 -12.97
CA PRO A 58 7.44 -13.55 -13.82
C PRO A 58 6.48 -12.44 -13.41
N VAL A 59 5.74 -11.90 -14.38
CA VAL A 59 4.76 -10.83 -14.16
C VAL A 59 3.70 -11.30 -13.17
N PRO A 60 3.60 -10.69 -11.96
CA PRO A 60 2.55 -11.05 -11.02
C PRO A 60 1.19 -10.65 -11.58
N GLU A 61 0.18 -11.49 -11.37
CA GLU A 61 -1.19 -11.18 -11.78
C GLU A 61 -1.74 -10.08 -10.86
N LYS A 62 -2.05 -8.91 -11.44
CA LYS A 62 -2.71 -7.82 -10.73
C LYS A 62 -4.22 -8.02 -10.78
N PRO A 63 -4.94 -7.82 -9.66
CA PRO A 63 -6.39 -7.72 -9.68
C PRO A 63 -6.90 -6.67 -10.69
N ALA A 64 -8.04 -6.94 -11.34
CA ALA A 64 -8.70 -5.96 -12.19
C ALA A 64 -9.02 -4.66 -11.43
N GLY A 65 -9.09 -3.52 -12.13
CA GLY A 65 -9.40 -2.23 -11.51
C GLY A 65 -8.23 -1.25 -11.46
N SER A 66 -8.36 -0.24 -10.61
CA SER A 66 -7.50 0.95 -10.55
C SER A 66 -6.13 0.70 -9.89
N TRP A 67 -5.30 1.74 -9.92
CA TRP A 67 -4.01 1.82 -9.25
C TRP A 67 -4.05 2.90 -8.15
N PRO A 68 -3.41 2.69 -6.99
CA PRO A 68 -2.80 1.43 -6.54
C PRO A 68 -3.88 0.41 -6.16
N CYS A 69 -3.52 -0.86 -6.03
CA CYS A 69 -4.39 -1.84 -5.39
C CYS A 69 -3.59 -2.75 -4.46
N MET A 70 -4.19 -3.16 -3.35
CA MET A 70 -3.59 -4.04 -2.37
C MET A 70 -4.47 -5.27 -2.17
N VAL A 71 -3.85 -6.44 -2.13
CA VAL A 71 -4.50 -7.71 -1.76
C VAL A 71 -4.08 -8.04 -0.34
N VAL A 72 -5.07 -8.25 0.53
CA VAL A 72 -4.90 -8.83 1.86
C VAL A 72 -5.22 -10.31 1.73
N HIS A 73 -4.23 -11.16 1.97
CA HIS A 73 -4.36 -12.61 1.78
C HIS A 73 -5.11 -13.24 2.96
N ALA A 74 -6.00 -14.18 2.66
CA ALA A 74 -6.67 -15.00 3.65
C ALA A 74 -5.66 -15.69 4.58
N ALA A 75 -5.92 -15.65 5.89
CA ALA A 75 -5.04 -16.28 6.87
C ALA A 75 -5.42 -17.75 7.11
N GLU A 76 -6.72 -18.06 7.01
CA GLU A 76 -7.26 -19.38 7.33
C GLU A 76 -7.93 -20.06 6.11
N PRO A 77 -7.94 -21.40 6.06
CA PRO A 77 -8.64 -22.13 5.01
C PRO A 77 -10.15 -21.81 4.99
N GLY A 78 -10.64 -21.36 3.84
CA GLY A 78 -12.05 -21.00 3.64
C GLY A 78 -12.35 -19.50 3.73
N GLU A 79 -11.38 -18.69 4.12
CA GLU A 79 -11.44 -17.23 3.95
C GLU A 79 -11.08 -16.83 2.50
N GLN A 80 -11.55 -15.66 2.08
CA GLN A 80 -11.26 -15.11 0.76
C GLN A 80 -10.32 -13.91 0.89
N ASP A 81 -9.46 -13.75 -0.10
CA ASP A 81 -8.63 -12.56 -0.23
C ASP A 81 -9.49 -11.31 -0.37
N VAL A 82 -9.05 -10.22 0.25
CA VAL A 82 -9.72 -8.92 0.17
C VAL A 82 -8.87 -7.99 -0.69
N VAL A 83 -9.50 -7.38 -1.70
CA VAL A 83 -8.83 -6.42 -2.58
C VAL A 83 -9.26 -5.00 -2.22
N ILE A 84 -8.28 -4.13 -1.97
CA ILE A 84 -8.47 -2.71 -1.66
C ILE A 84 -7.94 -1.88 -2.84
N HIS A 85 -8.82 -1.12 -3.50
CA HIS A 85 -8.49 -0.28 -4.66
C HIS A 85 -8.30 1.20 -4.32
N GLU A 86 -8.86 1.64 -3.20
CA GLU A 86 -8.81 3.04 -2.81
C GLU A 86 -7.56 3.32 -2.00
N SER A 87 -6.72 4.23 -2.50
CA SER A 87 -5.44 4.54 -1.84
C SER A 87 -5.62 5.10 -0.43
N MET A 88 -6.72 5.80 -0.12
CA MET A 88 -6.99 6.22 1.27
C MET A 88 -7.30 5.01 2.17
N SER A 89 -8.12 4.08 1.71
CA SER A 89 -8.40 2.84 2.46
C SER A 89 -7.15 1.98 2.64
N ILE A 90 -6.25 1.95 1.65
CA ILE A 90 -4.93 1.31 1.80
C ILE A 90 -4.13 1.97 2.91
N LEU A 91 -4.08 3.31 2.95
CA LEU A 91 -3.35 4.03 4.01
C LEU A 91 -3.91 3.76 5.40
N GLU A 92 -5.24 3.84 5.55
CA GLU A 92 -5.91 3.56 6.82
C GLU A 92 -5.65 2.14 7.29
N TYR A 93 -5.80 1.17 6.38
CA TYR A 93 -5.51 -0.23 6.68
C TYR A 93 -4.05 -0.46 7.11
N LEU A 94 -3.09 0.12 6.39
CA LEU A 94 -1.68 0.03 6.75
C LEU A 94 -1.38 0.72 8.08
N GLU A 95 -2.10 1.78 8.43
CA GLU A 95 -1.91 2.47 9.69
C GLU A 95 -2.45 1.66 10.87
N ASP A 96 -3.57 0.96 10.69
CA ASP A 96 -4.09 0.00 11.69
C ASP A 96 -3.14 -1.19 11.87
N VAL A 97 -2.62 -1.74 10.77
CA VAL A 97 -1.72 -2.90 10.80
C VAL A 97 -0.35 -2.55 11.41
N PHE A 98 0.23 -1.42 11.02
CA PHE A 98 1.55 -0.98 11.46
C PHE A 98 1.49 0.15 12.50
N HIS A 99 0.44 0.23 13.31
CA HIS A 99 0.27 1.30 14.30
C HIS A 99 1.44 1.37 15.29
N ASP A 100 1.96 0.20 15.71
CA ASP A 100 3.07 0.05 16.65
C ASP A 100 4.47 0.07 16.00
N HIS A 101 4.55 0.30 14.69
CA HIS A 101 5.80 0.23 13.93
C HIS A 101 6.05 1.48 13.10
N GLY A 102 7.26 2.03 13.21
CA GLY A 102 7.61 3.26 12.50
C GLY A 102 7.00 4.51 13.16
N ARG A 103 6.79 5.56 12.38
CA ARG A 103 6.25 6.85 12.83
C ARG A 103 4.72 6.83 12.79
N ALA A 104 4.04 7.39 13.78
CA ALA A 104 2.60 7.66 13.64
C ALA A 104 2.41 8.79 12.61
N LEU A 105 1.67 8.52 11.54
CA LEU A 105 1.35 9.51 10.51
C LEU A 105 -0.12 9.96 10.58
N SER A 106 -0.93 9.26 11.37
CA SER A 106 -2.25 9.69 11.77
C SER A 106 -2.20 10.68 12.94
N GLY A 107 -3.16 11.60 12.97
CA GLY A 107 -3.36 12.47 14.13
C GLY A 107 -3.76 11.66 15.37
N SER A 108 -3.25 12.07 16.53
CA SER A 108 -3.48 11.38 17.82
C SER A 108 -4.93 11.47 18.32
N ASP A 109 -5.69 12.46 17.85
CA ASP A 109 -7.09 12.65 18.17
C ASP A 109 -7.91 13.01 16.92
N ALA A 110 -9.25 13.04 17.06
CA ALA A 110 -10.14 13.31 15.95
C ALA A 110 -9.88 14.68 15.28
N ARG A 111 -9.50 15.69 16.07
CA ARG A 111 -9.21 17.03 15.55
C ARG A 111 -7.87 17.06 14.82
N ALA A 112 -6.86 16.38 15.35
CA ALA A 112 -5.57 16.22 14.70
C ALA A 112 -5.69 15.43 13.39
N ARG A 113 -6.52 14.37 13.35
CA ARG A 113 -6.80 13.62 12.11
C ARG A 113 -7.56 14.45 11.07
N ALA A 114 -8.48 15.31 11.52
CA ALA A 114 -9.21 16.22 10.65
C ALA A 114 -8.37 17.42 10.17
N HIS A 115 -7.20 17.67 10.77
CA HIS A 115 -6.39 18.83 10.42
C HIS A 115 -5.58 18.59 9.15
N ASP A 116 -5.89 19.36 8.11
CA ASP A 116 -5.14 19.36 6.87
C ASP A 116 -3.75 19.96 7.13
N SER A 117 -2.68 19.21 6.87
CA SER A 117 -1.30 19.66 7.14
C SER A 117 -0.76 20.58 6.03
N TYR A 118 -1.62 21.10 5.15
CA TYR A 118 -1.23 21.80 3.93
C TYR A 118 -0.83 23.27 4.07
N TYR A 119 -0.80 23.86 5.27
CA TYR A 119 -0.30 25.22 5.45
C TYR A 119 0.46 25.39 6.76
N LYS A 120 1.81 25.35 6.67
CA LYS A 120 2.72 26.10 7.52
C LYS A 120 3.85 26.66 6.66
#